data_AF-A0AAW1SZN5-F1
#
_entry.id   AF-A0AAW1SZN5-F1
#
_cell.length_a   1.000
_cell.length_b   1.000
_cell.length_c   1.000
_cell.angle_alpha   90.00
_cell.angle_beta   90.00
_cell.angle_gamma   90.00
#
_symmetry.space_group_name_H-M   'P 1'
#
loop_
_entity.id
_entity.type
_entity.pdbx_description
1 polymer ?
#
loop_
_entity_poly.entity_id
_entity_poly.type
_entity_poly.pdbx_seq_one_letter_code
_entity_poly.pdbx_strand_id
1 'polypeptide(L)'
;MHVDESAGLLWIGHEEGMVTGFRLGGYRPGTCLDPHRFTQWQAHRAGDVTAITSTPWGELWTASSRGILRIWGSAGQDEHGRLARELRKPGGAKAHGSRVEHMMVPSGGQVVWTSSHRTLSLWCAYTGAHLGSITKDNHLETGTPGIHDSTIEGQRHIHVNSRKGLDRNTDGSIANAPDPTFRENYKNEQEDWAAQTDTRSAEIKERIVHRAGAAGAVSDSQCLM
;
A
#
# COMPACT_ATOMS: atom_id res chain seq x y z
N MET A 1 11.73 7.38 -2.64
CA MET A 1 11.26 8.79 -2.71
C MET A 1 10.33 8.93 -3.92
N HIS A 2 9.48 9.94 -3.92
CA HIS A 2 8.59 10.32 -5.03
C HIS A 2 8.46 11.84 -5.09
N VAL A 3 8.47 12.42 -6.29
CA VAL A 3 8.27 13.86 -6.49
C VAL A 3 6.95 14.06 -7.21
N ASP A 4 6.07 14.85 -6.60
CA ASP A 4 4.85 15.34 -7.24
C ASP A 4 5.11 16.78 -7.71
N GLU A 5 5.53 16.91 -8.96
CA GLU A 5 5.86 18.20 -9.56
C GLU A 5 4.64 19.12 -9.63
N SER A 6 3.44 18.56 -9.85
CA SER A 6 2.20 19.33 -9.97
C SER A 6 1.80 19.98 -8.65
N ALA A 7 2.04 19.29 -7.54
CA ALA A 7 1.77 19.79 -6.20
C ALA A 7 2.99 20.49 -5.56
N GLY A 8 4.16 20.43 -6.19
CA GLY A 8 5.42 20.90 -5.60
C GLY A 8 5.78 20.14 -4.33
N LEU A 9 5.54 18.83 -4.30
CA LEU A 9 5.77 18.00 -3.12
C LEU A 9 6.87 16.96 -3.36
N LEU A 10 7.64 16.68 -2.31
CA LEU A 10 8.58 15.57 -2.25
C LEU A 10 8.19 14.63 -1.10
N TRP A 11 8.03 13.36 -1.41
CA TRP A 11 7.73 12.31 -0.46
C TRP A 11 8.94 11.38 -0.28
N ILE A 12 9.35 11.19 0.96
CA ILE A 12 10.45 10.30 1.33
C ILE A 12 9.91 9.20 2.22
N GLY A 13 10.22 7.96 1.84
CA GLY A 13 9.96 6.78 2.65
C GLY A 13 11.20 6.44 3.45
N HIS A 14 11.02 5.98 4.68
CA HIS A 14 12.09 5.69 5.60
C HIS A 14 12.10 4.22 6.04
N GLU A 15 13.18 3.85 6.71
CA GLU A 15 13.22 2.68 7.58
C GLU A 15 12.11 2.79 8.65
N GLU A 16 11.68 1.64 9.16
CA GLU A 16 10.56 1.52 10.13
C GLU A 16 9.18 1.91 9.58
N GLY A 17 9.07 2.24 8.29
CA GLY A 17 7.78 2.43 7.63
C GLY A 17 7.21 3.83 7.75
N MET A 18 8.03 4.83 8.09
CA MET A 18 7.62 6.23 8.12
C MET A 18 7.62 6.86 6.72
N VAL A 19 6.72 7.81 6.48
CA VAL A 19 6.74 8.68 5.30
C VAL A 19 6.82 10.13 5.75
N THR A 20 7.66 10.90 5.08
CA THR A 20 7.85 12.34 5.30
C THR A 20 7.54 13.11 4.03
N GLY A 21 6.75 14.17 4.15
CA GLY A 21 6.44 15.09 3.07
C GLY A 21 7.16 16.41 3.21
N PHE A 22 7.71 16.91 2.11
CA PHE A 22 8.34 18.22 1.99
C PHE A 22 7.60 19.04 0.93
N ARG A 23 7.39 20.32 1.21
CA ARG A 23 7.01 21.29 0.18
C ARG A 23 8.27 21.81 -0.45
N LEU A 24 8.41 21.58 -1.75
CA LEU A 24 9.44 22.19 -2.57
C LEU A 24 8.96 23.62 -2.81
N GLY A 25 9.51 24.59 -2.07
CA GLY A 25 9.14 26.00 -2.23
C GLY A 25 9.12 26.41 -3.70
N GLY A 26 8.19 27.30 -4.07
CA GLY A 26 8.01 27.71 -5.47
C GLY A 26 9.35 28.13 -6.09
N TYR A 27 9.72 27.48 -7.20
CA TYR A 27 10.99 27.72 -7.87
C TYR A 27 11.11 29.20 -8.23
N ARG A 28 12.08 29.89 -7.60
CA ARG A 28 12.55 31.20 -8.08
C ARG A 28 13.92 30.96 -8.73
N PRO A 29 14.12 31.38 -10.00
CA PRO A 29 15.42 31.31 -10.63
C PRO A 29 16.48 31.97 -9.74
N GLY A 30 17.56 31.24 -9.42
CA GLY A 30 18.66 31.74 -8.60
C GLY A 30 18.55 31.52 -7.07
N THR A 31 17.47 30.91 -6.57
CA THR A 31 17.39 30.48 -5.16
C THR A 31 17.62 28.99 -4.99
N CYS A 32 18.32 28.58 -3.94
CA CYS A 32 18.36 27.17 -3.52
C CYS A 32 16.94 26.70 -3.18
N LEU A 33 16.64 25.43 -3.46
CA LEU A 33 15.44 24.79 -2.92
C LEU A 33 15.52 24.85 -1.39
N ASP A 34 14.49 25.39 -0.75
CA ASP A 34 14.31 25.34 0.70
C ASP A 34 13.13 24.38 1.01
N PRO A 35 13.39 23.06 1.00
CA PRO A 35 12.34 22.07 1.22
C PRO A 35 11.88 22.11 2.69
N HIS A 36 10.67 22.61 2.92
CA HIS A 36 10.09 22.61 4.26
C HIS A 36 9.32 21.32 4.51
N ARG A 37 9.72 20.54 5.52
CA ARG A 37 8.95 19.36 5.98
C ARG A 37 7.59 19.84 6.48
N PHE A 38 6.51 19.38 5.85
CA PHE A 38 5.15 19.79 6.23
C PHE A 38 4.35 18.68 6.89
N THR A 39 4.76 17.42 6.75
CA THR A 39 4.10 16.29 7.42
C THR A 39 5.03 15.09 7.57
N GLN A 40 4.73 14.23 8.54
CA GLN A 40 5.36 12.94 8.72
C GLN A 40 4.40 11.99 9.44
N TRP A 41 4.26 10.76 8.97
CA TRP A 41 3.36 9.77 9.57
C TRP A 41 3.85 8.33 9.39
N GLN A 42 3.27 7.43 10.19
CA GLN A 42 3.55 6.00 10.13
C GLN A 42 2.76 5.35 9.00
N ALA A 43 3.38 5.19 7.83
CA ALA A 43 2.74 4.56 6.69
C ALA A 43 2.63 3.04 6.85
N HIS A 44 3.66 2.40 7.39
CA HIS A 44 3.70 0.96 7.62
C HIS A 44 4.12 0.64 9.05
N ARG A 45 3.27 -0.09 9.81
CA ARG A 45 3.58 -0.48 11.20
C ARG A 45 4.81 -1.38 11.35
N ALA A 46 5.17 -2.09 10.28
CA ALA A 46 6.29 -3.01 10.28
C ALA A 46 6.93 -3.06 8.89
N GLY A 47 8.25 -2.92 8.88
CA GLY A 47 9.07 -2.89 7.68
C GLY A 47 9.13 -1.51 7.02
N ASP A 48 10.19 -1.33 6.26
CA ASP A 48 10.59 -0.08 5.62
C ASP A 48 9.67 0.27 4.46
N VAL A 49 9.58 1.56 4.15
CA VAL A 49 8.92 2.03 2.92
C VAL A 49 9.88 1.86 1.75
N THR A 50 9.58 0.93 0.86
CA THR A 50 10.48 0.56 -0.24
C THR A 50 10.15 1.26 -1.54
N ALA A 51 8.90 1.69 -1.74
CA ALA A 51 8.51 2.47 -2.89
C ALA A 51 7.36 3.43 -2.54
N ILE A 52 7.32 4.57 -3.22
CA ILE A 52 6.26 5.58 -3.14
C ILE A 52 5.94 6.02 -4.56
N THR A 53 4.68 6.25 -4.88
CA THR A 53 4.25 6.88 -6.14
C THR A 53 2.96 7.64 -5.91
N SER A 54 2.57 8.53 -6.83
CA SER A 54 1.24 9.14 -6.85
C SER A 54 0.54 8.82 -8.16
N THR A 55 -0.78 8.78 -8.10
CA THR A 55 -1.64 8.65 -9.28
C THR A 55 -2.04 10.05 -9.78
N PRO A 56 -2.50 10.17 -11.04
CA PRO A 56 -3.09 11.42 -11.54
C PRO A 56 -4.37 11.86 -10.81
N TRP A 57 -4.98 11.00 -9.99
CA TRP A 57 -6.15 11.38 -9.18
C TRP A 57 -5.77 11.88 -7.77
N GLY A 58 -4.48 12.01 -7.49
CA GLY A 58 -3.96 12.66 -6.28
C GLY A 58 -3.76 11.72 -5.09
N GLU A 59 -4.02 10.42 -5.24
CA GLU A 59 -3.72 9.46 -4.18
C GLU A 59 -2.23 9.15 -4.13
N LEU A 60 -1.69 9.06 -2.91
CA LEU A 60 -0.34 8.55 -2.68
C LEU A 60 -0.41 7.04 -2.50
N TRP A 61 0.54 6.31 -3.07
CA TRP A 61 0.71 4.88 -2.88
C TRP A 61 2.04 4.62 -2.20
N THR A 62 2.05 3.75 -1.20
CA THR A 62 3.25 3.33 -0.49
C THR A 62 3.35 1.81 -0.46
N ALA A 63 4.57 1.31 -0.59
CA ALA A 63 4.89 -0.11 -0.54
C ALA A 63 5.93 -0.40 0.55
N SER A 64 5.87 -1.60 1.14
CA SER A 64 6.82 -1.98 2.19
C SER A 64 7.65 -3.22 1.94
N SER A 65 8.71 -3.36 2.75
CA SER A 65 9.54 -4.56 2.80
C SER A 65 8.82 -5.83 3.29
N ARG A 66 7.58 -5.69 3.78
CA ARG A 66 6.70 -6.80 4.21
C ARG A 66 5.62 -7.18 3.18
N GLY A 67 5.70 -6.64 1.97
CA GLY A 67 4.76 -6.96 0.89
C GLY A 67 3.39 -6.30 1.03
N ILE A 68 3.31 -5.22 1.81
CA ILE A 68 2.09 -4.47 2.06
C ILE A 68 2.07 -3.24 1.15
N LEU A 69 0.92 -2.98 0.52
CA LEU A 69 0.66 -1.76 -0.22
C LEU A 69 -0.42 -0.95 0.51
N ARG A 70 -0.27 0.37 0.56
CA ARG A 70 -1.30 1.28 1.04
C ARG A 70 -1.55 2.42 0.07
N ILE A 71 -2.81 2.83 -0.01
CA ILE A 71 -3.24 4.04 -0.69
C ILE A 71 -3.64 5.06 0.36
N TRP A 72 -3.22 6.30 0.16
CA TRP A 72 -3.53 7.44 1.00
C TRP A 72 -4.32 8.43 0.16
N GLY A 73 -5.39 9.00 0.73
CA GLY A 73 -6.14 10.11 0.14
C GLY A 73 -5.25 11.30 -0.22
N SER A 74 -5.85 12.35 -0.80
CA SER A 74 -5.11 13.45 -1.45
C SER A 74 -3.89 13.88 -0.65
N ALA A 75 -2.72 13.56 -1.21
CA ALA A 75 -1.46 13.60 -0.50
C ALA A 75 -1.16 15.03 -0.06
N GLY A 76 -1.34 15.32 1.24
CA GLY A 76 -1.05 16.62 1.83
C GLY A 76 -2.22 17.58 2.06
N GLN A 77 -3.47 17.15 1.88
CA GLN A 77 -4.62 17.90 2.44
C GLN A 77 -5.03 17.40 3.82
N ASP A 78 -4.76 16.12 4.12
CA ASP A 78 -5.09 15.54 5.42
C ASP A 78 -3.84 15.54 6.28
N GLU A 79 -3.85 16.32 7.35
CA GLU A 79 -2.70 16.62 8.22
C GLU A 79 -2.03 15.37 8.85
N HIS A 80 -2.59 14.17 8.66
CA HIS A 80 -2.21 12.97 9.40
C HIS A 80 -2.13 11.68 8.57
N GLY A 81 -2.31 11.71 7.24
CA GLY A 81 -2.39 10.46 6.46
C GLY A 81 -3.48 9.50 6.97
N ARG A 82 -4.56 10.01 7.59
CA ARG A 82 -5.55 9.20 8.32
C ARG A 82 -6.40 8.32 7.40
N LEU A 83 -6.53 8.67 6.13
CA LEU A 83 -7.31 7.93 5.16
C LEU A 83 -6.43 6.96 4.37
N ALA A 84 -5.91 5.96 5.09
CA ALA A 84 -5.07 4.91 4.53
C ALA A 84 -5.89 3.64 4.27
N ARG A 85 -5.78 3.06 3.08
CA ARG A 85 -6.34 1.75 2.76
C ARG A 85 -5.24 0.77 2.41
N GLU A 86 -5.23 -0.37 3.08
CA GLU A 86 -4.36 -1.48 2.73
C GLU A 86 -4.92 -2.28 1.57
N LEU A 87 -4.10 -2.52 0.55
CA LEU A 87 -4.51 -3.27 -0.62
C LEU A 87 -4.29 -4.76 -0.43
N ARG A 88 -5.32 -5.52 -0.78
CA ARG A 88 -5.35 -6.97 -0.69
C ARG A 88 -5.75 -7.57 -2.03
N LYS A 89 -5.23 -8.76 -2.28
CA LYS A 89 -5.68 -9.63 -3.37
C LYS A 89 -7.03 -10.24 -2.99
N PRO A 90 -7.75 -10.84 -3.96
CA PRO A 90 -8.93 -11.66 -3.68
C PRO A 90 -8.63 -12.67 -2.56
N GLY A 91 -9.58 -12.85 -1.64
CA GLY A 91 -9.42 -13.72 -0.46
C GLY A 91 -8.59 -13.09 0.69
N GLY A 92 -8.29 -11.80 0.65
CA GLY A 92 -7.61 -11.09 1.75
C GLY A 92 -6.10 -11.28 1.80
N ALA A 93 -5.51 -11.96 0.81
CA ALA A 93 -4.08 -12.17 0.72
C ALA A 93 -3.32 -10.83 0.55
N LYS A 94 -2.09 -10.76 1.08
CA LYS A 94 -1.23 -9.59 0.93
C LYS A 94 -0.96 -9.29 -0.54
N ALA A 95 -0.69 -8.03 -0.84
CA ALA A 95 -0.28 -7.60 -2.17
C ALA A 95 0.93 -8.39 -2.69
N HIS A 96 1.96 -8.59 -1.85
CA HIS A 96 3.06 -9.49 -2.14
C HIS A 96 3.41 -10.35 -0.93
N GLY A 97 3.93 -11.56 -1.18
CA GLY A 97 4.42 -12.45 -0.14
C GLY A 97 5.80 -12.04 0.43
N SER A 98 6.46 -11.08 -0.20
CA SER A 98 7.81 -10.61 0.13
C SER A 98 7.92 -9.10 -0.10
N ARG A 99 9.11 -8.55 0.15
CA ARG A 99 9.50 -7.17 -0.16
C ARG A 99 9.01 -6.74 -1.54
N VAL A 100 8.36 -5.58 -1.59
CA VAL A 100 8.04 -4.90 -2.84
C VAL A 100 9.30 -4.17 -3.31
N GLU A 101 9.75 -4.51 -4.50
CA GLU A 101 10.99 -3.99 -5.10
C GLU A 101 10.72 -2.69 -5.87
N HIS A 102 9.65 -2.68 -6.68
CA HIS A 102 9.32 -1.55 -7.53
C HIS A 102 7.82 -1.28 -7.54
N MET A 103 7.49 0.00 -7.76
CA MET A 103 6.13 0.49 -7.98
C MET A 103 6.21 1.69 -8.91
N MET A 104 5.29 1.79 -9.87
CA MET A 104 5.12 3.02 -10.68
C MET A 104 3.67 3.12 -11.19
N VAL A 105 3.34 4.29 -11.69
CA VAL A 105 2.10 4.54 -12.43
C VAL A 105 2.48 4.86 -13.88
N PRO A 106 2.04 4.07 -14.87
CA PRO A 106 2.24 4.42 -16.28
C PRO A 106 1.51 5.72 -16.64
N SER A 107 1.89 6.35 -17.75
CA SER A 107 1.29 7.62 -18.21
C SER A 107 -0.22 7.59 -18.40
N GLY A 108 -0.79 6.41 -18.69
CA GLY A 108 -2.24 6.24 -18.77
C GLY A 108 -2.97 6.42 -17.44
N GLY A 109 -2.27 6.42 -16.31
CA GLY A 109 -2.82 6.68 -14.97
C GLY A 109 -3.68 5.54 -14.41
N GLN A 110 -4.29 4.72 -15.27
CA GLN A 110 -5.32 3.73 -14.92
C GLN A 110 -4.86 2.58 -14.04
N VAL A 111 -3.57 2.24 -14.07
CA VAL A 111 -3.02 1.07 -13.38
C VAL A 111 -1.80 1.42 -12.55
N VAL A 112 -1.64 0.75 -11.42
CA VAL A 112 -0.37 0.70 -10.69
C VAL A 112 0.18 -0.69 -10.86
N TRP A 113 1.43 -0.79 -11.29
CA TRP A 113 2.19 -2.03 -11.26
C TRP A 113 3.05 -2.09 -9.99
N THR A 114 3.13 -3.26 -9.39
CA THR A 114 4.04 -3.51 -8.26
C THR A 114 4.78 -4.79 -8.49
N SER A 115 6.06 -4.83 -8.15
CA SER A 115 6.87 -6.03 -8.30
C SER A 115 7.46 -6.47 -6.98
N SER A 116 7.63 -7.78 -6.87
CA SER A 116 8.47 -8.43 -5.88
C SER A 116 9.34 -9.46 -6.59
N HIS A 117 10.23 -10.11 -5.85
CA HIS A 117 11.18 -11.09 -6.37
C HIS A 117 10.60 -12.14 -7.35
N ARG A 118 9.34 -12.58 -7.17
CA ARG A 118 8.72 -13.63 -8.00
C ARG A 118 7.44 -13.22 -8.70
N THR A 119 6.92 -12.03 -8.41
CA THR A 119 5.57 -11.65 -8.82
C THR A 119 5.54 -10.20 -9.26
N LEU A 120 4.89 -9.94 -10.39
CA LEU A 120 4.41 -8.62 -10.77
C LEU A 120 2.90 -8.63 -10.57
N SER A 121 2.34 -7.61 -9.92
CA SER A 121 0.91 -7.45 -9.70
C SER A 121 0.44 -6.14 -10.32
N LEU A 122 -0.75 -6.18 -10.91
CA LEU A 122 -1.42 -5.02 -11.49
C LEU A 122 -2.61 -4.67 -10.61
N TRP A 123 -2.79 -3.37 -10.40
CA TRP A 123 -3.84 -2.80 -9.58
C TRP A 123 -4.56 -1.73 -10.37
N CYS A 124 -5.89 -1.66 -10.21
CA CYS A 124 -6.64 -0.50 -10.68
C CYS A 124 -6.23 0.67 -9.81
N ALA A 125 -5.66 1.69 -10.43
CA ALA A 125 -5.07 2.76 -9.67
C ALA A 125 -6.14 3.68 -9.03
N TYR A 126 -7.34 3.72 -9.61
CA TYR A 126 -8.49 4.48 -9.09
C TYR A 126 -9.16 3.78 -7.90
N THR A 127 -9.38 2.46 -8.01
CA THR A 127 -10.13 1.71 -6.98
C THR A 127 -9.23 0.92 -6.04
N GLY A 128 -7.94 0.78 -6.31
CA GLY A 128 -7.02 -0.09 -5.58
C GLY A 128 -7.25 -1.59 -5.78
N ALA A 129 -8.19 -1.99 -6.64
CA ALA A 129 -8.51 -3.40 -6.83
C ALA A 129 -7.37 -4.15 -7.53
N HIS A 130 -7.18 -5.41 -7.15
CA HIS A 130 -6.22 -6.29 -7.81
C HIS A 130 -6.76 -6.74 -9.17
N LEU A 131 -6.02 -6.46 -10.25
CA LEU A 131 -6.41 -6.78 -11.63
C LEU A 131 -5.81 -8.09 -12.13
N GLY A 132 -4.67 -8.51 -11.57
CA GLY A 132 -3.97 -9.72 -12.00
C GLY A 132 -2.54 -9.79 -11.52
N SER A 133 -1.92 -10.95 -11.67
CA SER A 133 -0.49 -11.12 -11.40
C SER A 133 0.19 -11.90 -12.52
N ILE A 134 1.47 -11.60 -12.74
CA ILE A 134 2.40 -12.41 -13.51
C ILE A 134 3.36 -13.02 -12.49
N THR A 135 3.42 -14.35 -12.43
CA THR A 135 4.34 -15.08 -11.58
C THR A 135 5.44 -15.69 -12.43
N LYS A 136 6.67 -15.72 -11.90
CA LYS A 136 7.74 -16.50 -12.50
C LYS A 136 7.50 -17.97 -12.17
N ASP A 137 6.68 -18.65 -12.96
CA ASP A 137 6.47 -20.08 -12.80
C ASP A 137 7.67 -20.84 -13.37
N ASN A 138 8.33 -21.64 -12.54
CA ASN A 138 9.12 -22.77 -13.02
C ASN A 138 8.15 -23.93 -13.26
N HIS A 139 7.39 -23.89 -14.36
CA HIS A 139 6.54 -25.03 -14.72
C HIS A 139 7.38 -26.11 -15.42
N LEU A 140 8.00 -26.98 -14.61
CA LEU A 140 8.02 -28.43 -14.85
C LEU A 140 7.00 -29.02 -13.88
N GLU A 141 5.71 -28.93 -14.19
CA GLU A 141 4.73 -29.85 -13.60
C GLU A 141 4.68 -31.08 -14.49
N THR A 142 5.52 -32.06 -14.16
CA THR A 142 5.22 -33.46 -14.44
C THR A 142 4.26 -33.94 -13.35
N GLY A 143 3.02 -34.29 -13.70
CA GLY A 143 2.22 -35.18 -12.86
C GLY A 143 0.72 -34.90 -12.76
N THR A 144 -0.04 -35.54 -13.65
CA THR A 144 -1.44 -36.00 -13.50
C THR A 144 -2.58 -34.97 -13.62
N PRO A 145 -3.55 -35.17 -14.54
CA PRO A 145 -4.78 -34.40 -14.58
C PRO A 145 -5.71 -34.85 -13.43
N GLY A 146 -5.70 -34.08 -12.34
CA GLY A 146 -6.62 -34.22 -11.22
C GLY A 146 -7.94 -33.50 -11.48
N ILE A 147 -8.99 -34.30 -11.69
CA ILE A 147 -10.42 -34.11 -11.45
C ILE A 147 -10.87 -32.73 -10.91
N HIS A 148 -11.84 -32.15 -11.63
CA HIS A 148 -12.72 -31.03 -11.28
C HIS A 148 -13.09 -30.92 -9.79
N ASP A 149 -12.99 -29.71 -9.23
CA ASP A 149 -13.97 -29.20 -8.27
C ASP A 149 -14.58 -27.91 -8.84
N SER A 150 -15.77 -28.06 -9.40
CA SER A 150 -16.59 -27.02 -10.03
C SER A 150 -17.66 -26.52 -9.06
N THR A 151 -17.24 -25.99 -7.90
CA THR A 151 -18.19 -25.51 -6.88
C THR A 151 -17.80 -24.22 -6.15
N ILE A 152 -17.01 -23.35 -6.78
CA ILE A 152 -16.91 -21.93 -6.40
C ILE A 152 -16.96 -21.06 -7.66
N GLU A 153 -18.17 -20.78 -8.15
CA GLU A 153 -18.41 -19.67 -9.07
C GLU A 153 -18.05 -18.36 -8.36
N GLY A 154 -16.95 -17.71 -8.73
CA GLY A 154 -16.71 -16.33 -8.32
C GLY A 154 -15.27 -15.83 -8.31
N GLN A 155 -14.24 -16.68 -8.26
CA GLN A 155 -12.86 -16.19 -8.15
C GLN A 155 -11.91 -16.87 -9.13
N ARG A 156 -11.90 -16.32 -10.36
CA ARG A 156 -10.80 -16.58 -11.29
C ARG A 156 -9.57 -15.82 -10.80
N HIS A 157 -8.57 -16.54 -10.33
CA HIS A 157 -7.20 -16.05 -10.32
C HIS A 157 -6.82 -15.73 -11.78
N ILE A 158 -6.85 -14.45 -12.15
CA ILE A 158 -6.47 -14.02 -13.51
C ILE A 158 -4.94 -14.12 -13.61
N HIS A 159 -4.48 -15.29 -14.05
CA HIS A 159 -3.13 -15.48 -14.54
C HIS A 159 -3.02 -14.75 -15.88
N VAL A 160 -2.18 -13.72 -15.94
CA VAL A 160 -1.97 -12.96 -17.16
C VAL A 160 -1.03 -13.75 -18.06
N ASN A 161 -1.55 -14.24 -19.19
CA ASN A 161 -0.73 -14.86 -20.22
C ASN A 161 0.26 -13.81 -20.75
N SER A 162 1.55 -14.01 -20.50
CA SER A 162 2.61 -13.05 -20.84
C SER A 162 2.74 -12.78 -22.34
N ARG A 163 2.23 -13.65 -23.22
CA ARG A 163 2.19 -13.43 -24.67
C ARG A 163 0.95 -12.67 -25.15
N LYS A 164 -0.16 -12.80 -24.44
CA LYS A 164 -1.46 -12.19 -24.82
C LYS A 164 -1.72 -10.86 -24.09
N GLY A 165 -1.14 -10.68 -22.90
CA GLY A 165 -1.44 -9.58 -22.01
C GLY A 165 -2.79 -9.75 -21.30
N LEU A 166 -3.30 -8.66 -20.74
CA LEU A 166 -4.64 -8.61 -20.14
C LEU A 166 -5.71 -8.51 -21.23
N ASP A 167 -6.85 -9.19 -21.02
CA ASP A 167 -8.00 -9.04 -21.90
C ASP A 167 -8.53 -7.60 -21.84
N ARG A 168 -8.79 -7.03 -23.04
CA ARG A 168 -9.31 -5.68 -23.22
C ARG A 168 -10.74 -5.72 -23.75
N ASN A 169 -11.57 -4.83 -23.25
CA ASN A 169 -12.87 -4.50 -23.81
C ASN A 169 -12.72 -3.82 -25.19
N THR A 170 -13.82 -3.72 -25.92
CA THR A 170 -13.88 -3.07 -27.25
C THR A 170 -13.51 -1.58 -27.21
N ASP A 171 -13.66 -0.93 -26.07
CA ASP A 171 -13.24 0.45 -25.81
C ASP A 171 -11.75 0.59 -25.40
N GLY A 172 -11.02 -0.54 -25.34
CA GLY A 172 -9.62 -0.59 -24.93
C GLY A 172 -9.38 -0.63 -23.41
N SER A 173 -10.44 -0.58 -22.58
CA SER A 173 -10.34 -0.74 -21.12
C SER A 173 -10.03 -2.20 -20.75
N ILE A 174 -9.50 -2.45 -19.54
CA ILE A 174 -9.23 -3.82 -19.08
C ILE A 174 -10.57 -4.47 -18.72
N ALA A 175 -10.85 -5.66 -19.28
CA ALA A 175 -12.16 -6.29 -19.23
C ALA A 175 -12.71 -6.62 -17.83
N ASN A 176 -11.85 -6.60 -16.81
CA ASN A 176 -12.20 -6.86 -15.40
C ASN A 176 -11.95 -5.63 -14.50
N ALA A 177 -12.06 -4.41 -15.04
CA ALA A 177 -12.02 -3.21 -14.21
C ALA A 177 -13.23 -3.20 -13.24
N PRO A 178 -13.04 -2.91 -11.94
CA PRO A 178 -14.15 -2.84 -10.99
C PRO A 178 -15.13 -1.72 -11.33
N ASP A 179 -16.40 -1.91 -10.97
CA ASP A 179 -17.48 -0.94 -11.15
C ASP A 179 -17.12 0.44 -10.55
N PRO A 180 -17.34 1.57 -11.26
CA PRO A 180 -17.08 2.91 -10.72
C PRO A 180 -17.95 3.31 -9.52
N THR A 181 -19.13 2.71 -9.32
CA THR A 181 -20.02 2.93 -8.14
C THR A 181 -19.49 2.34 -6.84
N PHE A 182 -18.45 1.52 -6.94
CA PHE A 182 -17.73 0.92 -5.82
C PHE A 182 -17.29 1.91 -4.74
N ARG A 183 -17.13 3.22 -5.03
CA ARG A 183 -16.72 4.23 -4.04
C ARG A 183 -17.64 4.36 -2.81
N GLU A 184 -18.95 4.10 -2.91
CA GLU A 184 -19.89 4.36 -1.79
C GLU A 184 -19.85 3.29 -0.69
N ASN A 185 -19.71 2.01 -1.05
CA ASN A 185 -19.60 0.93 -0.08
C ASN A 185 -18.28 0.96 0.73
N TYR A 186 -17.30 1.76 0.28
CA TYR A 186 -15.92 1.79 0.81
C TYR A 186 -15.69 2.73 1.98
N LYS A 187 -16.53 3.77 2.14
CA LYS A 187 -16.47 4.62 3.34
C LYS A 187 -16.69 3.80 4.61
N ASN A 188 -17.62 2.86 4.57
CA ASN A 188 -17.99 2.04 5.73
C ASN A 188 -16.87 1.07 6.14
N GLU A 189 -16.25 0.34 5.19
CA GLU A 189 -15.12 -0.56 5.49
C GLU A 189 -13.87 0.20 5.97
N GLN A 190 -13.69 1.45 5.50
CA GLN A 190 -12.60 2.32 5.89
C GLN A 190 -12.76 2.87 7.32
N GLU A 191 -13.98 3.24 7.72
CA GLU A 191 -14.31 3.66 9.09
C GLU A 191 -14.15 2.49 10.06
N ASP A 192 -14.59 1.29 9.68
CA ASP A 192 -14.44 0.08 10.50
C ASP A 192 -12.96 -0.28 10.73
N TRP A 193 -12.12 -0.17 9.69
CA TRP A 193 -10.69 -0.45 9.83
C TRP A 193 -9.97 0.63 10.65
N ALA A 194 -10.30 1.91 10.46
CA ALA A 194 -9.75 3.00 11.25
C ALA A 194 -10.11 2.85 12.73
N ALA A 195 -11.37 2.51 13.03
CA ALA A 195 -11.85 2.24 14.39
C ALA A 195 -11.13 1.04 15.04
N GLN A 196 -10.94 -0.06 14.29
CA GLN A 196 -10.17 -1.22 14.78
C GLN A 196 -8.69 -0.88 15.00
N THR A 197 -8.14 0.00 14.16
CA THR A 197 -6.75 0.46 14.19
C THR A 197 -6.48 1.34 15.40
N ASP A 198 -7.41 2.23 15.75
CA ASP A 198 -7.33 3.11 16.92
C ASP A 198 -7.51 2.33 18.22
N THR A 199 -8.49 1.42 18.27
CA THR A 199 -8.73 0.54 19.42
C THR A 199 -7.48 -0.29 19.74
N ARG A 200 -6.88 -0.91 18.73
CA ARG A 200 -5.67 -1.73 18.92
C ARG A 200 -4.43 -0.91 19.26
N SER A 201 -4.37 0.35 18.85
CA SER A 201 -3.26 1.25 19.19
C SER A 201 -3.37 1.74 20.64
N ALA A 202 -4.58 1.96 21.14
CA ALA A 202 -4.83 2.28 22.54
C ALA A 202 -4.42 1.12 23.46
N GLU A 203 -4.81 -0.12 23.15
CA GLU A 203 -4.43 -1.31 23.92
C GLU A 203 -2.91 -1.53 24.01
N ILE A 204 -2.20 -1.29 22.90
CA ILE A 204 -0.74 -1.45 22.88
C ILE A 204 -0.06 -0.38 23.74
N LYS A 205 -0.52 0.88 23.67
CA LYS A 205 0.00 1.95 24.52
C LYS A 205 -0.24 1.64 26.00
N GLU A 206 -1.44 1.16 26.33
CA GLU A 206 -1.80 0.78 27.70
C GLU A 206 -0.89 -0.33 28.24
N ARG A 207 -0.63 -1.38 27.43
CA ARG A 207 0.29 -2.46 27.80
C ARG A 207 1.73 -2.01 28.01
N ILE A 208 2.20 -1.03 27.24
CA ILE A 208 3.55 -0.46 27.40
C ILE A 208 3.64 0.33 28.70
N VAL A 209 2.63 1.16 29.01
CA VAL A 209 2.56 1.91 30.27
C VAL A 209 2.51 0.96 31.47
N HIS A 210 1.70 -0.09 31.40
CA HIS A 210 1.60 -1.08 32.48
C HIS A 210 2.91 -1.84 32.73
N ARG A 211 3.64 -2.19 31.67
CA ARG A 211 4.96 -2.84 31.79
C ARG A 211 6.04 -1.89 32.32
N ALA A 212 6.01 -0.62 31.93
CA ALA A 212 6.94 0.38 32.44
C ALA A 212 6.71 0.68 33.93
N GLY A 213 5.44 0.75 34.37
CA GLY A 213 5.09 0.91 35.78
C GLY A 213 5.48 -0.30 36.64
N ALA A 214 5.30 -1.52 36.12
CA ALA A 214 5.71 -2.74 36.81
C ALA A 214 7.24 -2.88 36.93
N ALA A 215 8.00 -2.42 35.93
CA ALA A 215 9.47 -2.43 35.98
C ALA A 215 10.02 -1.38 36.96
N GLY A 216 9.37 -0.23 37.11
CA GLY A 216 9.74 0.79 38.10
C GLY A 216 9.53 0.33 39.55
N ALA A 217 8.45 -0.41 39.83
CA ALA A 217 8.15 -0.90 41.17
C ALA A 217 9.13 -1.97 41.69
N VAL A 218 9.80 -2.70 40.80
CA VAL A 218 10.81 -3.71 41.17
C VAL A 218 12.17 -3.08 41.49
N SER A 219 12.46 -1.89 40.94
CA SER A 219 13.72 -1.16 41.16
C SER A 219 13.83 -0.53 42.56
N ASP A 220 12.71 -0.12 43.17
CA ASP A 220 12.73 0.57 44.47
C ASP A 220 12.83 -0.40 45.68
N SER A 221 12.74 -1.72 45.45
CA SER A 221 12.78 -2.72 46.52
C SER A 221 14.16 -3.36 46.74
N GLN A 222 15.21 -2.93 46.03
CA GLN A 222 16.57 -3.49 46.15
C GLN A 222 17.63 -2.55 46.75
N CYS A 223 17.24 -1.37 47.24
CA CYS A 223 18.16 -0.41 47.86
C CYS A 223 17.91 -0.25 49.38
N LEU A 224 17.79 -1.36 50.11
CA LEU A 224 17.76 -1.40 51.58
C LEU A 224 18.45 -2.68 52.06
N MET A 225 19.79 -2.72 51.98
CA MET A 225 20.69 -3.44 52.91
C MET A 225 22.06 -2.77 52.90
#